data_AF-A0A950IK21-F1
#
_entry.id   AF-A0A950IK21-F1
#
_cell.length_a   1.000
_cell.length_b   1.000
_cell.length_c   1.000
_cell.angle_alpha   90.00
_cell.angle_beta   90.00
_cell.angle_gamma   90.00
#
_symmetry.space_group_name_H-M   'P 1'
#
loop_
_entity.id
_entity.type
_entity.pdbx_description
1 polymer ?
#
loop_
_entity_poly.entity_id
_entity_poly.type
_entity_poly.pdbx_seq_one_letter_code
_entity_poly.pdbx_strand_id
1 'polypeptide(L)'
;FFATKGFQNKPNRCPDCRSARKSQRQSGGNSGGGGYGGGGGRGNGGGYGGERAREMYSVTCSSCGQQAEVPFQPRGDKPVYCRDCFQSQRSSYR
;
A
#
# COMPACT_ATOMS: atom_id res chain seq x y z
N PHE A 1 7.30 8.07 24.99
CA PHE A 1 6.16 7.62 24.15
C PHE A 1 6.63 6.85 22.91
N PHE A 2 7.44 7.42 22.02
CA PHE A 2 7.85 6.73 20.77
C PHE A 2 8.80 5.54 20.99
N ALA A 3 9.85 5.72 21.80
CA ALA A 3 10.76 4.63 22.18
C ALA A 3 10.05 3.51 22.96
N THR A 4 9.10 3.89 23.82
CA THR A 4 8.29 2.97 24.65
C THR A 4 7.30 2.13 23.85
N LYS A 5 7.00 2.50 22.60
CA LYS A 5 6.09 1.79 21.69
C LYS A 5 6.83 0.95 20.64
N GLY A 6 8.14 0.79 20.77
CA GLY A 6 8.96 0.01 19.83
C GLY A 6 9.17 0.67 18.46
N PHE A 7 8.85 1.96 18.32
CA PHE A 7 9.13 2.68 17.08
C PHE A 7 10.64 2.98 16.99
N GLN A 8 11.33 2.24 16.14
CA GLN A 8 12.77 2.42 15.86
C GLN A 8 13.05 3.73 15.10
N ASN A 9 12.05 4.28 14.41
CA ASN A 9 12.18 5.50 13.62
C ASN A 9 11.73 6.71 14.43
N LYS A 10 12.58 7.74 14.48
CA LYS A 10 12.20 9.06 14.99
C LYS A 10 11.06 9.61 14.13
N PRO A 11 10.04 10.26 14.73
CA PRO A 11 8.94 10.81 13.95
C PRO A 11 9.47 11.85 12.95
N ASN A 12 9.03 11.77 11.70
CA ASN A 12 9.40 12.71 10.62
C ASN A 12 9.08 14.19 10.94
N ARG A 13 8.29 14.46 11.99
CA ARG A 13 7.94 15.80 12.45
C ARG A 13 7.98 15.83 13.97
N CYS A 14 8.55 16.89 14.54
CA CYS A 14 8.54 17.10 15.97
C CYS A 14 7.10 17.26 16.49
N PRO A 15 6.87 17.06 17.80
CA PRO A 15 5.56 17.24 18.42
C PRO A 15 4.89 18.57 18.08
N ASP A 16 5.66 19.66 18.04
CA ASP A 16 5.16 21.02 17.76
C ASP A 16 4.69 21.18 16.30
N CYS A 17 5.46 20.67 15.34
CA CYS A 17 5.02 20.67 13.94
C CYS A 17 3.78 19.80 13.72
N ARG A 18 3.60 18.75 14.54
CA ARG A 18 2.41 17.89 14.49
C ARG A 18 1.19 18.59 15.09
N SER A 19 1.35 19.31 16.20
CA SER A 19 0.26 20.07 16.83
C SER A 19 -0.16 21.26 15.98
N ALA A 20 0.78 22.03 15.42
CA ALA A 20 0.49 23.15 14.52
C ALA A 20 -0.28 22.73 13.26
N ARG A 21 0.03 21.56 12.70
CA ARG A 21 -0.72 21.05 11.54
C ARG A 21 -2.10 20.51 11.91
N LYS A 22 -2.27 20.03 13.15
CA LYS A 22 -3.59 19.66 13.69
C LYS A 22 -4.46 20.92 13.88
N SER A 23 -3.90 22.01 14.42
CA SER A 23 -4.64 23.28 14.58
C SER A 23 -4.96 23.95 13.26
N GLN A 24 -4.07 23.91 12.27
CA GLN A 24 -4.37 24.39 10.91
C GLN A 24 -5.57 23.66 10.27
N ARG A 25 -5.71 22.35 10.54
CA ARG A 25 -6.88 21.57 10.10
C ARG A 25 -8.15 21.87 10.91
N GLN A 26 -8.00 22.42 12.11
CA GLN A 26 -9.10 22.83 12.97
C GLN A 26 -9.71 24.18 12.54
N SER A 27 -8.94 25.04 11.86
CA SER A 27 -9.35 26.42 11.52
C SER A 27 -10.13 26.57 10.21
N GLY A 28 -10.19 25.54 9.35
CA GLY A 28 -11.10 25.48 8.20
C GLY A 28 -12.26 24.55 8.55
N GLY A 29 -13.30 25.11 9.16
CA GLY A 29 -14.27 24.37 9.98
C GLY A 29 -14.98 23.19 9.30
N ASN A 30 -15.09 22.09 10.04
CA ASN A 30 -16.38 21.58 10.51
C ASN A 30 -16.17 20.64 11.70
N SER A 31 -16.96 20.82 12.74
CA SER A 31 -17.04 19.99 13.94
C SER A 31 -17.41 18.56 13.57
N GLY A 32 -16.59 17.57 13.93
CA GLY A 32 -16.89 16.17 13.68
C GLY A 32 -15.93 15.24 14.41
N GLY A 33 -16.30 14.87 15.63
CA GLY A 33 -15.63 13.81 16.37
C GLY A 33 -15.91 12.43 15.77
N GLY A 34 -14.93 11.53 15.94
CA GLY A 34 -15.13 10.08 15.94
C GLY A 34 -15.16 9.40 14.57
N GLY A 35 -14.50 8.23 14.49
CA GLY A 35 -14.82 7.21 13.49
C GLY A 35 -13.63 6.66 12.73
N TYR A 36 -13.15 5.49 13.15
CA TYR A 36 -12.50 4.52 12.28
C TYR A 36 -13.56 4.06 11.25
N GLY A 37 -13.66 4.72 10.11
CA GLY A 37 -14.73 4.44 9.15
C GLY A 37 -14.43 5.11 7.82
N GLY A 38 -14.43 4.33 6.76
CA GLY A 38 -13.89 4.70 5.46
C GLY A 38 -14.74 5.66 4.65
N GLY A 39 -14.19 6.06 3.50
CA GLY A 39 -14.96 6.55 2.38
C GLY A 39 -14.44 7.84 1.75
N GLY A 40 -13.87 7.71 0.55
CA GLY A 40 -14.20 8.61 -0.56
C GLY A 40 -13.47 9.94 -0.64
N GLY A 41 -12.20 9.91 -1.05
CA GLY A 41 -11.52 11.08 -1.60
C GLY A 41 -10.80 10.72 -2.90
N ARG A 42 -11.51 10.74 -4.04
CA ARG A 42 -10.85 10.72 -5.36
C ARG A 42 -10.29 12.11 -5.64
N GLY A 43 -9.35 12.55 -4.81
CA GLY A 43 -8.44 13.64 -5.16
C GLY A 43 -7.40 13.08 -6.11
N ASN A 44 -7.54 13.37 -7.40
CA ASN A 44 -6.49 13.09 -8.38
C ASN A 44 -5.41 14.17 -8.22
N GLY A 45 -4.68 14.08 -7.12
CA GLY A 45 -3.47 14.84 -6.86
C GLY A 45 -2.30 14.15 -7.54
N GLY A 46 -1.78 14.79 -8.59
CA GLY A 46 -0.79 14.24 -9.50
C GLY A 46 0.46 13.67 -8.84
N GLY A 47 1.00 12.65 -9.49
CA GLY A 47 2.30 12.06 -9.18
C GLY A 47 2.91 11.51 -10.47
N TYR A 48 3.78 12.32 -11.08
CA TYR A 48 4.97 11.91 -11.85
C TYR A 48 5.16 10.39 -11.99
N GLY A 49 4.50 9.81 -12.99
CA GLY A 49 4.60 8.40 -13.28
C GLY A 49 4.27 8.18 -14.74
N GLY A 50 5.08 8.78 -15.62
CA GLY A 50 4.95 8.57 -17.06
C GLY A 50 4.78 7.09 -17.36
N GLU A 51 3.91 6.82 -18.33
CA GLU A 51 3.59 5.53 -18.95
C GLU A 51 4.83 4.78 -19.45
N ARG A 52 5.71 4.35 -18.56
CA ARG A 52 6.53 3.16 -18.80
C ARG A 52 5.63 1.99 -18.48
N ALA A 53 5.01 1.45 -19.53
CA ALA A 53 4.31 0.17 -19.44
C ALA A 53 5.21 -0.80 -18.68
N ARG A 54 4.71 -1.36 -17.57
CA ARG A 54 5.48 -2.35 -16.81
C ARG A 54 5.71 -3.53 -17.75
N GLU A 55 6.96 -3.91 -17.96
CA GLU A 55 7.28 -5.13 -18.70
C GLU A 55 6.58 -6.31 -18.02
N MET A 56 5.73 -6.99 -18.78
CA MET A 56 5.04 -8.20 -18.35
C MET A 56 5.88 -9.39 -18.77
N TYR A 57 6.23 -10.24 -17.81
CA TYR A 57 6.97 -11.47 -18.07
C TYR A 57 5.98 -12.63 -18.14
N SER A 58 6.09 -13.45 -19.18
CA SER A 58 5.35 -14.70 -19.28
C SER A 58 5.99 -15.76 -18.38
N VAL A 59 5.16 -16.45 -17.61
CA VAL A 59 5.60 -17.48 -16.67
C VAL A 59 4.55 -18.56 -16.53
N THR A 60 4.99 -19.80 -16.29
CA THR A 60 4.09 -20.92 -16.03
C THR A 60 3.70 -20.96 -14.55
N CYS A 61 2.41 -20.98 -14.25
CA CYS A 61 1.89 -21.09 -12.89
C CYS A 61 2.30 -22.42 -12.25
N SER A 62 2.94 -22.38 -11.08
CA SER A 62 3.38 -23.58 -10.35
C SER A 62 2.22 -24.41 -9.76
N SER A 63 1.00 -23.86 -9.69
CA SER A 63 -0.17 -24.57 -9.15
C SER A 63 -1.05 -25.18 -10.24
N CYS A 64 -1.39 -24.45 -11.30
CA CYS A 64 -2.31 -24.91 -12.34
C CYS A 64 -1.64 -25.18 -13.71
N GLY A 65 -0.37 -24.83 -13.89
CA GLY A 65 0.37 -25.05 -15.13
C GLY A 65 0.04 -24.11 -16.30
N GLN A 66 -0.88 -23.16 -16.12
CA GLN A 66 -1.25 -22.19 -17.17
C GLN A 66 -0.22 -21.06 -17.30
N GLN A 67 -0.11 -20.47 -18.49
CA GLN A 67 0.68 -19.25 -18.71
C GLN A 67 0.02 -18.05 -18.03
N ALA A 68 0.83 -17.26 -17.32
CA ALA A 68 0.41 -16.03 -16.66
C ALA A 68 1.39 -14.89 -16.97
N GLU A 69 0.89 -13.66 -16.97
CA GLU A 69 1.70 -12.46 -17.10
C GLU A 69 1.92 -11.82 -15.72
N VAL A 70 3.19 -11.65 -15.34
CA VAL A 70 3.58 -11.08 -14.06
C VAL A 70 4.41 -9.81 -14.25
N PRO A 71 4.25 -8.77 -13.39
CA PRO A 71 4.98 -7.51 -13.51
C PRO A 71 6.38 -7.57 -12.89
N PHE A 72 6.90 -8.76 -12.62
CA PHE A 72 8.21 -8.98 -12.01
C PHE A 72 8.94 -10.10 -12.73
N GLN A 73 10.26 -9.97 -12.85
CA GLN A 73 11.08 -11.01 -13.46
C GLN A 73 11.14 -12.24 -12.54
N PRO A 74 10.73 -13.44 -13.00
CA PRO A 74 10.85 -14.68 -12.22
C PRO A 74 12.33 -15.00 -11.97
N ARG A 75 12.69 -15.29 -10.71
CA ARG A 75 14.06 -15.61 -10.31
C ARG A 75 14.34 -17.11 -10.11
N GLY A 76 13.33 -17.96 -10.28
CA GLY A 76 13.44 -19.42 -10.18
C GLY A 76 13.59 -19.99 -8.76
N ASP A 77 13.87 -19.14 -7.77
CA ASP A 77 13.99 -19.48 -6.36
C ASP A 77 12.64 -19.67 -5.66
N LYS A 78 11.58 -19.06 -6.19
CA LYS A 78 10.22 -19.07 -5.62
C LYS A 78 9.17 -19.49 -6.65
N PRO A 79 8.13 -20.24 -6.22
CA PRO A 79 7.03 -20.59 -7.10
C PRO A 79 6.27 -19.34 -7.53
N VAL A 80 5.92 -19.29 -8.80
CA VAL A 80 5.15 -18.19 -9.38
C VAL A 80 3.73 -18.66 -9.64
N TYR A 81 2.76 -17.85 -9.25
CA TYR A 81 1.35 -18.20 -9.35
C TYR A 81 0.61 -17.22 -10.27
N CYS A 82 -0.40 -17.72 -10.99
CA CYS A 82 -1.34 -16.86 -11.68
C CYS A 82 -2.18 -16.05 -10.68
N ARG A 83 -2.89 -15.03 -11.16
CA ARG A 83 -3.71 -14.14 -10.34
C ARG A 83 -4.68 -14.90 -9.44
N ASP A 84 -5.31 -15.95 -9.98
CA ASP A 84 -6.35 -16.69 -9.27
C ASP A 84 -5.76 -17.61 -8.21
N CYS A 85 -4.76 -18.41 -8.56
CA CYS A 85 -4.02 -19.25 -7.60
C CYS A 85 -3.39 -18.42 -6.47
N PHE A 86 -2.86 -17.23 -6.79
CA PHE A 86 -2.31 -16.33 -5.77
C PHE A 86 -3.39 -15.81 -4.81
N GLN A 87 -4.58 -15.45 -5.32
CA GLN A 87 -5.70 -15.02 -4.46
C GLN A 87 -6.17 -16.16 -3.54
N SER A 88 -6.28 -17.38 -4.07
CA SER A 88 -6.65 -18.57 -3.28
C SER A 88 -5.61 -18.87 -2.20
N GLN A 89 -4.32 -18.90 -2.55
CA GLN A 89 -3.24 -19.21 -1.61
C GLN A 89 -2.97 -18.11 -0.59
N ARG A 90 -3.31 -16.86 -0.90
CA ARG A 90 -3.23 -15.75 0.05
C ARG A 90 -4.39 -15.75 1.04
N SER A 91 -5.50 -16.41 0.71
CA SER A 91 -6.66 -16.54 1.59
C SER A 91 -6.46 -17.63 2.65
N SER A 92 -5.68 -18.68 2.35
CA SER A 92 -5.34 -19.73 3.31
C SER A 92 -4.29 -19.32 4.36
N TYR A 93 -3.58 -18.22 4.13
CA TYR A 93 -2.55 -17.68 5.04
C TYR A 93 -3.04 -16.47 5.86
N ARG A 94 -4.32 -16.11 5.76
CA ARG A 94 -4.93 -15.01 6.51
C ARG A 94 -5.43 -15.43 7.89
#